data_AF-A0A8H6SK95-F1
#
_entry.id   AF-A0A8H6SK95-F1
#
_cell.length_a   1.000
_cell.length_b   1.000
_cell.length_c   1.000
_cell.angle_alpha   90.00
_cell.angle_beta   90.00
_cell.angle_gamma   90.00
#
_symmetry.space_group_name_H-M   'P 1'
#
loop_
_entity.id
_entity.type
_entity.pdbx_description
1 polymer ?
#
loop_
_entity_poly.entity_id
_entity_poly.type
_entity_poly.pdbx_seq_one_letter_code
_entity_poly.pdbx_strand_id
1 'polypeptide(L)'
;MSLRLDTLPPELLLRLPYFVHSIEDILSLSSTCRVLYHTCANPSPHVISKLVAESGRIFFRPHPHMLIAATARQLADWAIQHDERRFRLEEAIRGGVDKLLELAIDVVGLTMDDIRRLLRFKYAVLNPLDKQLDLSSGPGSGYGMTICNDPETTLLTWVIYGELFHHSMELGYLSSDQLRHQPLSSVTRYKWLAYCVPDVNSFNYLNFKNQPNFFKDYKQEENDRFQQLSLQTAMDFLCPQLWEDALQPTVLWKTIDPVIRETYVSCAMNLGFSSLELLVPGGPERLTAQLELIAASLSNALNVGPGLQTAGRLIQARNAELRELIEDPWWLTGFPDLDVDLSLTLWGNWSGENGRVLMKAIRTPAVTVNTA
;
A
#
# COMPACT_ATOMS: atom_id res chain seq x y z
N MET A 1 20.60 -48.25 13.47
CA MET A 1 19.33 -47.75 14.04
C MET A 1 18.84 -46.61 13.17
N SER A 2 17.69 -46.79 12.50
CA SER A 2 17.06 -45.69 11.76
C SER A 2 16.32 -44.81 12.78
N LEU A 3 16.79 -43.58 12.97
CA LEU A 3 16.07 -42.56 13.72
C LEU A 3 14.80 -42.22 12.94
N ARG A 4 13.64 -42.50 13.52
CA ARG A 4 12.36 -42.11 12.93
C ARG A 4 11.91 -40.80 13.55
N LEU A 5 11.42 -39.87 12.72
CA LEU A 5 10.95 -38.56 13.16
C LEU A 5 9.82 -38.64 14.20
N ASP A 6 8.97 -39.67 14.14
CA ASP A 6 7.89 -39.93 15.10
C ASP A 6 8.37 -40.33 16.50
N THR A 7 9.67 -40.62 16.67
CA THR A 7 10.29 -40.94 17.98
C THR A 7 10.92 -39.73 18.65
N LEU A 8 10.93 -38.55 18.00
CA LEU A 8 11.46 -37.33 18.60
C LEU A 8 10.48 -36.76 19.65
N PRO A 9 11.00 -36.12 20.71
CA PRO A 9 10.18 -35.37 21.65
C PRO A 9 9.33 -34.29 20.94
N PRO A 10 8.07 -34.08 21.36
CA PRO A 10 7.18 -33.08 20.77
C PRO A 10 7.80 -31.68 20.69
N GLU A 11 8.61 -31.31 21.68
CA GLU A 11 9.27 -30.00 21.75
C GLU A 11 10.28 -29.81 20.62
N LEU A 12 10.97 -30.87 20.19
CA LEU A 12 11.89 -30.82 19.05
C LEU A 12 11.12 -30.79 17.72
N LEU A 13 10.02 -31.54 17.65
CA LEU A 13 9.15 -31.53 16.47
C LEU A 13 8.55 -30.14 16.25
N LEU A 14 8.09 -29.44 17.30
CA LEU A 14 7.55 -28.07 17.20
C LEU A 14 8.56 -27.04 16.64
N ARG A 15 9.87 -27.34 16.66
CA ARG A 15 10.89 -26.48 16.06
C ARG A 15 11.14 -26.79 14.59
N LEU A 16 10.64 -27.90 14.06
CA LEU A 16 10.85 -28.35 12.69
C LEU A 16 10.45 -27.31 11.63
N PRO A 17 9.31 -26.57 11.78
CA PRO A 17 8.97 -25.49 10.87
C PRO A 17 10.01 -24.37 10.74
N TYR A 18 10.92 -24.19 11.71
CA TYR A 18 11.98 -23.18 11.64
C TYR A 18 13.18 -23.59 10.78
N PHE A 19 13.29 -24.88 10.44
CA PHE A 19 14.42 -25.47 9.72
C PHE A 19 14.08 -25.87 8.28
N VAL A 20 12.84 -25.67 7.85
CA VAL A 20 12.43 -25.83 6.45
C VAL A 20 12.71 -24.55 5.67
N HIS A 21 12.83 -24.66 4.35
CA HIS A 21 13.21 -23.54 3.47
C HIS A 21 12.06 -23.01 2.62
N SER A 22 10.91 -23.69 2.63
CA SER A 22 9.79 -23.33 1.78
C SER A 22 8.45 -23.66 2.45
N ILE A 23 7.41 -22.92 2.08
CA ILE A 23 6.05 -23.21 2.57
C ILE A 23 5.53 -24.53 2.00
N GLU A 24 5.99 -24.91 0.81
CA GLU A 24 5.69 -26.18 0.13
C GLU A 24 6.22 -27.37 0.93
N ASP A 25 7.41 -27.25 1.52
CA ASP A 25 7.99 -28.29 2.39
C ASP A 25 7.14 -28.48 3.64
N ILE A 26 6.66 -27.39 4.27
CA ILE A 26 5.75 -27.49 5.42
C ILE A 26 4.45 -28.20 5.04
N LEU A 27 3.84 -27.82 3.91
CA LEU A 27 2.60 -28.44 3.46
C LEU A 27 2.82 -29.93 3.15
N SER A 28 3.93 -30.26 2.49
CA SER A 28 4.33 -31.64 2.19
C SER A 28 4.53 -32.45 3.47
N LEU A 29 5.31 -31.92 4.43
CA LEU A 29 5.54 -32.55 5.73
C LEU A 29 4.24 -32.78 6.50
N SER A 30 3.35 -31.80 6.52
CA SER A 30 2.05 -31.89 7.19
C SER A 30 1.16 -32.99 6.61
N SER A 31 1.35 -33.34 5.33
CA SER A 31 0.57 -34.38 4.64
C SER A 31 1.09 -35.81 4.87
N THR A 32 2.26 -35.99 5.47
CA THR A 32 2.90 -37.31 5.60
C THR A 32 2.33 -38.17 6.73
N CYS A 33 2.09 -37.60 7.91
CA CYS A 33 1.56 -38.34 9.07
C CYS A 33 0.86 -37.41 10.07
N ARG A 34 0.05 -37.97 10.98
CA ARG A 34 -0.72 -37.19 11.97
C ARG A 34 0.17 -36.38 12.92
N VAL A 35 1.32 -36.94 13.33
CA VAL A 35 2.25 -36.25 14.24
C VAL A 35 2.81 -34.99 13.57
N LEU A 36 3.29 -35.12 12.34
CA LEU A 36 3.81 -33.99 11.57
C LEU A 36 2.70 -33.02 11.16
N TYR A 37 1.50 -33.50 10.89
CA TYR A 37 0.33 -32.65 10.69
C TYR A 37 0.10 -31.73 11.91
N HIS A 38 -0.03 -32.30 13.11
CA HIS A 38 -0.25 -31.49 14.32
C HIS A 38 0.88 -30.50 14.61
N THR A 39 2.09 -30.82 14.18
CA THR A 39 3.28 -29.99 14.39
C THR A 39 3.42 -28.89 13.34
N CYS A 40 3.11 -29.18 12.08
CA CYS A 40 3.42 -28.31 10.94
C CYS A 40 2.19 -27.61 10.35
N ALA A 41 0.96 -28.04 10.67
CA ALA A 41 -0.24 -27.47 10.08
C ALA A 41 -0.50 -26.01 10.50
N ASN A 42 -0.01 -25.61 11.68
CA ASN A 42 -0.20 -24.26 12.22
C ASN A 42 1.14 -23.67 12.71
N PRO A 43 2.08 -23.35 11.81
CA PRO A 43 3.31 -22.66 12.20
C PRO A 43 2.97 -21.26 12.74
N SER A 44 3.88 -20.69 13.53
CA SER A 44 3.71 -19.28 13.96
C SER A 44 3.69 -18.34 12.76
N PRO A 45 2.98 -17.19 12.84
CA PRO A 45 2.92 -16.22 11.73
C PRO A 45 4.29 -15.77 11.22
N HIS A 46 5.27 -15.64 12.13
CA HIS A 46 6.64 -15.28 11.77
C HIS A 46 7.33 -16.36 10.91
N VAL A 47 7.14 -17.64 11.24
CA VAL A 47 7.66 -18.76 10.43
C VAL A 47 6.99 -18.77 9.05
N ILE A 48 5.68 -18.61 9.01
CA ILE A 48 4.92 -18.54 7.75
C ILE A 48 5.45 -17.39 6.88
N SER A 49 5.55 -16.18 7.44
CA SER A 49 6.07 -15.01 6.74
C SER A 49 7.45 -15.23 6.14
N LYS A 50 8.37 -15.80 6.92
CA LYS A 50 9.73 -16.08 6.47
C LYS A 50 9.72 -17.05 5.28
N LEU A 51 8.99 -18.16 5.40
CA LEU A 51 8.91 -19.17 4.36
C LEU A 51 8.24 -18.65 3.09
N VAL A 52 7.23 -17.80 3.23
CA VAL A 52 6.55 -17.17 2.11
C VAL A 52 7.43 -16.12 1.43
N ALA A 53 8.24 -15.37 2.18
CA ALA A 53 9.21 -14.46 1.61
C ALA A 53 10.28 -15.21 0.82
N GLU A 54 10.77 -16.34 1.35
CA GLU A 54 11.74 -17.21 0.67
C GLU A 54 11.13 -17.92 -0.57
N SER A 55 9.89 -18.41 -0.50
CA SER A 55 9.12 -18.98 -1.63
C SER A 55 8.51 -17.94 -2.57
N GLY A 56 8.62 -16.65 -2.27
CA GLY A 56 7.80 -15.57 -2.82
C GLY A 56 7.91 -15.41 -4.34
N ARG A 57 9.08 -15.72 -4.90
CA ARG A 57 9.38 -15.55 -6.34
C ARG A 57 8.60 -16.48 -7.26
N ILE A 58 7.96 -17.52 -6.74
CA ILE A 58 7.20 -18.48 -7.54
C ILE A 58 5.70 -18.25 -7.35
N PHE A 59 5.22 -18.20 -6.10
CA PHE A 59 3.79 -18.19 -5.80
C PHE A 59 3.20 -16.79 -5.58
N PHE A 60 4.02 -15.85 -5.12
CA PHE A 60 3.59 -14.52 -4.70
C PHE A 60 4.18 -13.45 -5.60
N ARG A 61 4.09 -13.67 -6.91
CA ARG A 61 4.42 -12.63 -7.89
C ARG A 61 3.33 -11.54 -7.91
N PRO A 62 3.72 -10.28 -8.10
CA PRO A 62 5.08 -9.76 -8.05
C PRO A 62 5.59 -9.71 -6.60
N HIS A 63 6.75 -10.31 -6.39
CA HIS A 63 7.43 -10.32 -5.11
C HIS A 63 8.43 -9.14 -5.07
N PRO A 64 8.51 -8.36 -3.98
CA PRO A 64 7.85 -8.55 -2.67
C PRO A 64 6.49 -7.86 -2.51
N HIS A 65 6.02 -7.09 -3.49
CA HIS A 65 4.84 -6.21 -3.39
C HIS A 65 3.58 -6.90 -2.85
N MET A 66 3.29 -8.12 -3.31
CA MET A 66 2.09 -8.83 -2.87
C MET A 66 2.05 -9.09 -1.35
N LEU A 67 3.21 -9.37 -0.75
CA LEU A 67 3.33 -9.65 0.69
C LEU A 67 3.30 -8.36 1.51
N ILE A 68 3.89 -7.29 0.97
CA ILE A 68 3.83 -5.97 1.59
C ILE A 68 2.40 -5.46 1.58
N ALA A 69 1.68 -5.56 0.46
CA ALA A 69 0.27 -5.15 0.38
C ALA A 69 -0.56 -5.80 1.49
N ALA A 70 -0.35 -7.10 1.74
CA ALA A 70 -1.05 -7.87 2.76
C ALA A 70 -0.89 -7.32 4.18
N THR A 71 0.29 -6.77 4.48
CA THR A 71 0.72 -6.35 5.81
C THR A 71 0.76 -4.83 5.99
N ALA A 72 0.67 -4.06 4.90
CA ALA A 72 0.88 -2.61 4.88
C ALA A 72 -0.04 -1.85 5.85
N ARG A 73 -1.32 -2.22 5.94
CA ARG A 73 -2.27 -1.60 6.89
C ARG A 73 -1.84 -1.81 8.34
N GLN A 74 -1.57 -3.06 8.71
CA GLN A 74 -1.15 -3.42 10.07
C GLN A 74 0.24 -2.84 10.41
N LEU A 75 1.12 -2.73 9.41
CA LEU A 75 2.41 -2.06 9.55
C LEU A 75 2.23 -0.56 9.82
N ALA A 76 1.29 0.10 9.15
CA ALA A 76 0.93 1.49 9.42
C ALA A 76 0.35 1.64 10.83
N ASP A 77 -0.62 0.79 11.20
CA ASP A 77 -1.23 0.76 12.53
C ASP A 77 -0.20 0.57 13.64
N TRP A 78 0.83 -0.25 13.39
CA TRP A 78 1.94 -0.45 14.30
C TRP A 78 2.84 0.78 14.39
N ALA A 79 3.16 1.40 13.25
CA ALA A 79 4.13 2.48 13.15
C ALA A 79 3.65 3.76 13.85
N ILE A 80 2.39 4.13 13.70
CA ILE A 80 1.84 5.38 14.25
C ILE A 80 1.81 5.43 15.78
N GLN A 81 1.88 4.27 16.45
CA GLN A 81 1.70 4.15 17.91
C GLN A 81 2.82 4.84 18.69
N HIS A 82 4.06 4.85 18.17
CA HIS A 82 5.23 5.46 18.82
C HIS A 82 6.21 6.05 17.81
N ASP A 83 6.90 7.13 18.18
CA ASP A 83 7.88 7.79 17.32
C ASP A 83 9.07 6.89 16.95
N GLU A 84 9.50 6.00 17.85
CA GLU A 84 10.54 5.01 17.57
C GLU A 84 10.11 4.05 16.45
N ARG A 85 8.83 3.67 16.40
CA ARG A 85 8.30 2.78 15.36
C ARG A 85 8.17 3.50 14.03
N ARG A 86 7.76 4.77 14.03
CA ARG A 86 7.81 5.63 12.84
C ARG A 86 9.22 5.73 12.28
N PHE A 87 10.20 5.95 13.16
CA PHE A 87 11.61 5.97 12.78
C PHE A 87 12.05 4.64 12.14
N ARG A 88 11.71 3.51 12.75
CA ARG A 88 12.01 2.18 12.20
C ARG A 88 11.37 1.97 10.82
N LEU A 89 10.11 2.39 10.63
CA LEU A 89 9.44 2.34 9.33
C LEU A 89 10.16 3.21 8.30
N GLU A 90 10.52 4.44 8.65
CA GLU A 90 11.23 5.34 7.73
C GLU A 90 12.60 4.79 7.30
N GLU A 91 13.36 4.20 8.23
CA GLU A 91 14.64 3.58 7.90
C GLU A 91 14.46 2.34 7.02
N ALA A 92 13.42 1.53 7.26
CA ALA A 92 13.10 0.41 6.38
C ALA A 92 12.71 0.88 4.97
N ILE A 93 11.88 1.94 4.86
CA ILE A 93 11.52 2.56 3.58
C ILE A 93 12.77 2.99 2.81
N ARG A 94 13.74 3.66 3.47
CA ARG A 94 14.99 4.10 2.83
C ARG A 94 15.86 2.95 2.32
N GLY A 95 15.70 1.76 2.90
CA GLY A 95 16.34 0.54 2.44
C GLY A 95 15.68 -0.08 1.20
N GLY A 96 14.57 0.49 0.72
CA GLY A 96 13.81 0.02 -0.42
C GLY A 96 12.77 -1.04 -0.05
N VAL A 97 12.13 -1.58 -1.08
CA VAL A 97 10.98 -2.48 -0.94
C VAL A 97 11.33 -3.78 -0.19
N ASP A 98 12.55 -4.30 -0.34
CA ASP A 98 13.01 -5.49 0.38
C ASP A 98 13.14 -5.26 1.88
N LYS A 99 13.70 -4.11 2.30
CA LYS A 99 13.81 -3.75 3.71
C LYS A 99 12.46 -3.44 4.34
N LEU A 100 11.53 -2.90 3.56
CA LEU A 100 10.14 -2.75 3.97
C LEU A 100 9.47 -4.12 4.23
N LEU A 101 9.69 -5.10 3.36
CA LEU A 101 9.21 -6.47 3.58
C LEU A 101 9.83 -7.11 4.82
N GLU A 102 11.15 -6.99 5.01
CA GLU A 102 11.85 -7.52 6.20
C GLU A 102 11.21 -6.97 7.49
N LEU A 103 10.95 -5.66 7.54
CA LEU A 103 10.27 -5.04 8.69
C LEU A 103 8.85 -5.56 8.85
N ALA A 104 8.07 -5.66 7.76
CA ALA A 104 6.70 -6.16 7.81
C ALA A 104 6.61 -7.59 8.37
N ILE A 105 7.56 -8.45 7.98
CA ILE A 105 7.67 -9.83 8.48
C ILE A 105 8.04 -9.86 9.97
N ASP A 106 8.93 -8.97 10.40
CA ASP A 106 9.38 -8.87 11.80
C ASP A 106 8.25 -8.44 12.73
N VAL A 107 7.46 -7.42 12.34
CA VAL A 107 6.53 -6.76 13.25
C VAL A 107 5.07 -7.21 13.12
N VAL A 108 4.65 -7.63 11.91
CA VAL A 108 3.26 -8.00 11.62
C VAL A 108 3.10 -9.52 11.60
N GLY A 109 3.92 -10.19 10.78
CA GLY A 109 3.73 -11.61 10.46
C GLY A 109 2.56 -11.86 9.50
N LEU A 110 2.48 -13.06 8.92
CA LEU A 110 1.47 -13.49 7.98
C LEU A 110 0.85 -14.80 8.46
N THR A 111 -0.47 -14.89 8.37
CA THR A 111 -1.18 -16.14 8.64
C THR A 111 -1.47 -16.92 7.36
N MET A 112 -1.85 -18.19 7.50
CA MET A 112 -2.36 -18.96 6.36
C MET A 112 -3.64 -18.37 5.76
N ASP A 113 -4.44 -17.68 6.57
CA ASP A 113 -5.66 -17.02 6.08
C ASP A 113 -5.33 -15.77 5.26
N ASP A 114 -4.27 -15.03 5.63
CA ASP A 114 -3.75 -13.95 4.80
C ASP A 114 -3.27 -14.47 3.45
N ILE A 115 -2.55 -15.58 3.42
CA ILE A 115 -2.09 -16.21 2.17
C ILE A 115 -3.29 -16.61 1.30
N ARG A 116 -4.31 -17.25 1.88
CA ARG A 116 -5.53 -17.64 1.14
C ARG A 116 -6.30 -16.42 0.65
N ARG A 117 -6.36 -15.34 1.44
CA ARG A 117 -6.95 -14.05 1.04
C ARG A 117 -6.20 -13.46 -0.13
N LEU A 118 -4.87 -13.39 -0.07
CA LEU A 118 -3.99 -12.90 -1.13
C LEU A 118 -4.15 -13.68 -2.43
N LEU A 119 -4.15 -15.01 -2.37
CA LEU A 119 -4.33 -15.84 -3.57
C LEU A 119 -5.72 -15.64 -4.19
N ARG A 120 -6.77 -15.54 -3.37
CA ARG A 120 -8.12 -15.21 -3.87
C ARG A 120 -8.15 -13.84 -4.54
N PHE A 121 -7.57 -12.83 -3.89
CA PHE A 121 -7.45 -11.49 -4.43
C PHE A 121 -6.70 -11.50 -5.78
N LYS A 122 -5.57 -12.22 -5.87
CA LYS A 122 -4.80 -12.35 -7.10
C LYS A 122 -5.65 -12.84 -8.27
N TYR A 123 -6.31 -13.98 -8.09
CA TYR A 123 -7.05 -14.58 -9.19
C TYR A 123 -8.37 -13.88 -9.51
N ALA A 124 -9.06 -13.34 -8.49
CA ALA A 124 -10.39 -12.77 -8.66
C ALA A 124 -10.38 -11.27 -9.02
N VAL A 125 -9.32 -10.54 -8.64
CA VAL A 125 -9.26 -9.07 -8.74
C VAL A 125 -8.04 -8.64 -9.54
N LEU A 126 -6.84 -9.03 -9.07
CA LEU A 126 -5.59 -8.53 -9.65
C LEU A 126 -5.39 -8.99 -11.09
N ASN A 127 -5.50 -10.30 -11.38
CA ASN A 127 -5.29 -10.84 -12.73
C ASN A 127 -6.28 -10.27 -13.79
N PRO A 128 -7.59 -10.09 -13.49
CA PRO A 128 -8.49 -9.40 -14.42
C PRO A 128 -8.12 -7.94 -14.70
N LEU A 129 -7.67 -7.20 -13.68
CA LEU A 129 -7.30 -5.79 -13.82
C LEU A 129 -5.93 -5.62 -14.49
N ASP A 130 -4.97 -6.48 -14.17
CA ASP A 130 -3.65 -6.57 -14.80
C ASP A 130 -3.79 -6.69 -16.33
N LYS A 131 -4.65 -7.58 -16.81
CA LYS A 131 -4.93 -7.71 -18.25
C LYS A 131 -5.53 -6.46 -18.88
N GLN A 132 -6.39 -5.75 -18.15
CA GLN A 132 -6.99 -4.52 -18.66
C GLN A 132 -5.97 -3.39 -18.73
N LEU A 133 -5.15 -3.26 -17.69
CA LEU A 133 -4.08 -2.28 -17.62
C LEU A 133 -2.97 -2.58 -18.65
N ASP A 134 -2.64 -3.85 -18.89
CA ASP A 134 -1.69 -4.27 -19.94
C ASP A 134 -2.18 -3.82 -21.33
N LEU A 135 -3.47 -3.99 -21.62
CA LEU A 135 -4.07 -3.57 -22.88
C LEU A 135 -4.19 -2.05 -23.03
N SER A 136 -4.40 -1.31 -21.93
CA SER A 136 -4.53 0.16 -22.00
C SER A 136 -3.19 0.88 -22.02
N SER A 137 -2.26 0.40 -21.20
CA SER A 137 -1.09 1.17 -20.76
C SER A 137 0.19 0.34 -20.64
N GLY A 138 0.11 -0.98 -20.80
CA GLY A 138 1.26 -1.89 -20.72
C GLY A 138 1.80 -2.32 -22.09
N PRO A 139 2.69 -3.33 -22.12
CA PRO A 139 3.26 -3.87 -23.37
C PRO A 139 2.20 -4.29 -24.38
N GLY A 140 1.03 -4.78 -23.92
CA GLY A 140 -0.09 -5.17 -24.76
C GLY A 140 -0.75 -4.02 -25.53
N SER A 141 -0.57 -2.78 -25.10
CA SER A 141 -1.17 -1.59 -25.73
C SER A 141 -0.61 -1.29 -27.13
N GLY A 142 0.57 -1.80 -27.47
CA GLY A 142 1.23 -1.56 -28.76
C GLY A 142 1.78 -0.13 -28.94
N TYR A 143 1.67 0.74 -27.94
CA TYR A 143 2.24 2.08 -27.95
C TYR A 143 3.74 2.04 -27.58
N GLY A 144 4.59 2.63 -28.43
CA GLY A 144 6.04 2.54 -28.28
C GLY A 144 6.68 3.46 -27.22
N MET A 145 5.89 4.31 -26.52
CA MET A 145 6.44 5.33 -25.60
C MET A 145 5.81 5.38 -24.21
N THR A 146 4.73 4.66 -23.95
CA THR A 146 4.04 4.69 -22.64
C THR A 146 3.81 3.26 -22.20
N ILE A 147 4.79 2.70 -21.47
CA ILE A 147 4.74 1.29 -21.08
C ILE A 147 4.82 1.21 -19.56
N CYS A 148 3.66 0.93 -18.96
CA CYS A 148 3.59 0.28 -17.65
C CYS A 148 4.13 -1.15 -17.81
N ASN A 149 5.43 -1.32 -17.57
CA ASN A 149 6.13 -2.58 -17.91
C ASN A 149 5.72 -3.77 -17.04
N ASP A 150 5.24 -3.50 -15.82
CA ASP A 150 4.70 -4.49 -14.90
C ASP A 150 3.37 -3.96 -14.33
N PRO A 151 2.25 -4.23 -15.01
CA PRO A 151 0.92 -3.80 -14.58
C PRO A 151 0.54 -4.40 -13.21
N GLU A 152 0.89 -5.66 -12.96
CA GLU A 152 0.63 -6.33 -11.67
C GLU A 152 1.33 -5.62 -10.51
N THR A 153 2.63 -5.28 -10.66
CA THR A 153 3.37 -4.51 -9.64
C THR A 153 2.78 -3.13 -9.45
N THR A 154 2.36 -2.48 -10.54
CA THR A 154 1.80 -1.14 -10.51
C THR A 154 0.47 -1.09 -9.72
N LEU A 155 -0.42 -2.06 -9.96
CA LEU A 155 -1.67 -2.23 -9.20
C LEU A 155 -1.40 -2.52 -7.71
N LEU A 156 -0.40 -3.34 -7.40
CA LEU A 156 -0.05 -3.61 -6.00
C LEU A 156 0.62 -2.42 -5.33
N THR A 157 1.40 -1.61 -6.04
CA THR A 157 1.97 -0.36 -5.52
C THR A 157 0.88 0.63 -5.14
N TRP A 158 -0.18 0.74 -5.95
CA TRP A 158 -1.39 1.49 -5.59
C TRP A 158 -2.02 0.97 -4.30
N VAL A 159 -2.23 -0.35 -4.19
CA VAL A 159 -2.78 -0.98 -2.98
C VAL A 159 -1.90 -0.69 -1.77
N ILE A 160 -0.57 -0.87 -1.88
CA ILE A 160 0.37 -0.60 -0.79
C ILE A 160 0.28 0.85 -0.34
N TYR A 161 0.21 1.82 -1.26
CA TYR A 161 0.06 3.22 -0.91
C TYR A 161 -1.24 3.46 -0.12
N GLY A 162 -2.36 2.96 -0.62
CA GLY A 162 -3.66 3.07 0.04
C GLY A 162 -3.70 2.42 1.42
N GLU A 163 -3.06 1.25 1.59
CA GLU A 163 -3.00 0.54 2.88
C GLU A 163 -2.01 1.19 3.87
N LEU A 164 -0.81 1.55 3.41
CA LEU A 164 0.25 2.10 4.27
C LEU A 164 -0.08 3.52 4.75
N PHE A 165 -0.79 4.30 3.94
CA PHE A 165 -1.15 5.68 4.25
C PHE A 165 -2.64 5.86 4.53
N HIS A 166 -3.39 4.78 4.77
CA HIS A 166 -4.84 4.83 4.99
C HIS A 166 -5.26 5.82 6.08
N HIS A 167 -4.45 5.99 7.14
CA HIS A 167 -4.70 6.99 8.19
C HIS A 167 -4.83 8.39 7.63
N SER A 168 -3.98 8.74 6.66
CA SER A 168 -3.99 10.04 6.01
C SER A 168 -5.26 10.24 5.18
N MET A 169 -5.75 9.17 4.55
CA MET A 169 -6.97 9.17 3.74
C MET A 169 -8.23 9.26 4.61
N GLU A 170 -8.22 8.51 5.71
CA GLU A 170 -9.30 8.47 6.71
C GLU A 170 -9.52 9.83 7.37
N LEU A 171 -8.49 10.66 7.55
CA LEU A 171 -8.66 12.03 8.04
C LEU A 171 -9.63 12.86 7.19
N GLY A 172 -9.69 12.59 5.89
CA GLY A 172 -10.56 13.33 5.00
C GLY A 172 -12.05 13.13 5.30
N TYR A 173 -12.43 11.93 5.79
CA TYR A 173 -13.84 11.56 5.99
C TYR A 173 -14.21 11.13 7.41
N LEU A 174 -13.26 10.94 8.33
CA LEU A 174 -13.54 10.72 9.74
C LEU A 174 -13.76 12.04 10.47
N SER A 175 -14.62 12.02 11.50
CA SER A 175 -14.79 13.20 12.35
C SER A 175 -13.53 13.48 13.17
N SER A 176 -13.26 14.76 13.46
CA SER A 176 -12.07 15.18 14.20
C SER A 176 -12.01 14.61 15.63
N ASP A 177 -13.18 14.30 16.22
CA ASP A 177 -13.29 13.66 17.54
C ASP A 177 -12.88 12.18 17.54
N GLN A 178 -12.81 11.55 16.37
CA GLN A 178 -12.41 10.14 16.22
C GLN A 178 -10.90 9.97 15.99
N LEU A 179 -10.14 11.06 15.99
CA LEU A 179 -8.70 11.05 15.71
C LEU A 179 -7.92 10.53 16.91
N ARG A 180 -7.37 9.31 16.76
CA ARG A 180 -6.63 8.63 17.83
C ARG A 180 -5.12 8.87 17.76
N HIS A 181 -4.58 8.97 16.55
CA HIS A 181 -3.14 9.08 16.30
C HIS A 181 -2.86 9.99 15.12
N GLN A 182 -1.75 10.72 15.17
CA GLN A 182 -1.25 11.48 14.02
C GLN A 182 -0.99 10.52 12.84
N PRO A 183 -1.32 10.87 11.59
CA PRO A 183 -0.99 10.04 10.44
C PRO A 183 0.53 9.99 10.20
N LEU A 184 0.98 9.13 9.29
CA LEU A 184 2.35 9.20 8.78
C LEU A 184 2.55 10.52 8.03
N SER A 185 3.75 11.10 8.15
CA SER A 185 4.04 12.41 7.56
C SER A 185 4.09 12.36 6.03
N SER A 186 3.90 13.51 5.40
CA SER A 186 4.11 13.68 3.95
C SER A 186 5.55 13.34 3.56
N VAL A 187 6.54 13.65 4.42
CA VAL A 187 7.94 13.22 4.21
C VAL A 187 8.05 11.70 4.13
N THR A 188 7.36 10.97 5.00
CA THR A 188 7.32 9.50 4.97
C THR A 188 6.71 9.00 3.65
N ARG A 189 5.63 9.64 3.15
CA ARG A 189 5.02 9.32 1.83
C ARG A 189 6.00 9.55 0.68
N TYR A 190 6.64 10.71 0.62
CA TYR A 190 7.61 11.01 -0.44
C TYR A 190 8.87 10.15 -0.35
N LYS A 191 9.30 9.75 0.86
CA LYS A 191 10.35 8.73 1.02
C LYS A 191 9.89 7.39 0.46
N TRP A 192 8.66 6.96 0.74
CA TRP A 192 8.14 5.71 0.19
C TRP A 192 8.13 5.74 -1.34
N LEU A 193 7.66 6.83 -1.94
CA LEU A 193 7.74 7.00 -3.40
C LEU A 193 9.19 6.95 -3.89
N ALA A 194 10.10 7.73 -3.31
CA ALA A 194 11.49 7.80 -3.77
C ALA A 194 12.25 6.46 -3.61
N TYR A 195 11.98 5.71 -2.54
CA TYR A 195 12.80 4.54 -2.18
C TYR A 195 12.12 3.19 -2.43
N CYS A 196 10.81 3.08 -2.28
CA CYS A 196 10.05 1.83 -2.50
C CYS A 196 9.38 1.77 -3.87
N VAL A 197 9.24 2.90 -4.57
CA VAL A 197 8.79 2.97 -5.97
C VAL A 197 9.87 3.68 -6.78
N PRO A 198 11.07 3.11 -6.91
CA PRO A 198 12.21 3.87 -7.39
C PRO A 198 12.08 4.24 -8.88
N ASP A 199 12.47 5.47 -9.19
CA ASP A 199 12.46 6.00 -10.55
C ASP A 199 13.69 6.87 -10.79
N VAL A 200 14.39 6.65 -11.92
CA VAL A 200 15.58 7.43 -12.29
C VAL A 200 15.29 8.92 -12.36
N ASN A 201 14.13 9.31 -12.90
CA ASN A 201 13.73 10.71 -12.96
C ASN A 201 13.58 11.26 -11.55
N SER A 202 12.87 10.54 -10.66
CA SER A 202 12.70 10.97 -9.27
C SER A 202 14.05 11.22 -8.58
N PHE A 203 15.03 10.33 -8.74
CA PHE A 203 16.37 10.53 -8.18
C PHE A 203 17.09 11.77 -8.74
N ASN A 204 16.92 12.04 -10.05
CA ASN A 204 17.50 13.21 -10.69
C ASN A 204 16.87 14.51 -10.15
N TYR A 205 15.54 14.58 -10.07
CA TYR A 205 14.81 15.74 -9.57
C TYR A 205 15.03 15.99 -8.07
N LEU A 206 15.15 14.92 -7.28
CA LEU A 206 15.53 15.00 -5.87
C LEU A 206 17.03 15.24 -5.66
N ASN A 207 17.80 15.43 -6.74
CA ASN A 207 19.23 15.73 -6.73
C ASN A 207 20.05 14.73 -5.89
N PHE A 208 19.81 13.43 -6.10
CA PHE A 208 20.66 12.38 -5.55
C PHE A 208 22.02 12.42 -6.24
N LYS A 209 23.10 12.65 -5.48
CA LYS A 209 24.47 12.63 -6.03
C LYS A 209 24.83 11.28 -6.65
N ASN A 210 24.34 10.22 -6.04
CA ASN A 210 24.47 8.84 -6.48
C ASN A 210 23.13 8.16 -6.26
N GLN A 211 22.72 7.32 -7.21
CA GLN A 211 21.58 6.43 -6.99
C GLN A 211 21.85 5.52 -5.78
N PRO A 212 20.82 5.22 -4.96
CA PRO A 212 20.94 4.31 -3.83
C PRO A 212 21.47 2.93 -4.23
N ASN A 213 22.20 2.26 -3.33
CA ASN A 213 22.77 0.94 -3.64
C ASN A 213 21.69 -0.11 -3.92
N PHE A 214 20.60 -0.16 -3.14
CA PHE A 214 19.51 -1.09 -3.39
C PHE A 214 18.93 -0.93 -4.80
N PHE A 215 18.88 0.30 -5.34
CA PHE A 215 18.40 0.56 -6.69
C PHE A 215 19.36 0.09 -7.79
N LYS A 216 20.66 0.11 -7.50
CA LYS A 216 21.70 -0.41 -8.42
C LYS A 216 21.76 -1.94 -8.41
N ASP A 217 21.53 -2.53 -7.23
CA ASP A 217 21.57 -3.98 -7.01
C ASP A 217 20.32 -4.68 -7.54
N TYR A 218 19.20 -3.94 -7.61
CA TYR A 218 17.99 -4.36 -8.28
C TYR A 218 18.34 -4.74 -9.73
N LYS A 219 17.95 -5.94 -10.18
CA LYS A 219 18.26 -6.41 -11.55
C LYS A 219 17.50 -5.54 -12.55
N GLN A 220 18.16 -4.46 -12.98
CA GLN A 220 17.64 -3.52 -13.96
C GLN A 220 17.56 -4.22 -15.32
N GLU A 221 16.51 -4.99 -15.57
CA GLU A 221 15.99 -5.03 -16.93
C GLU A 221 15.67 -3.57 -17.32
N GLU A 222 16.01 -3.15 -18.54
CA GLU A 222 15.99 -1.72 -18.93
C GLU A 222 14.65 -1.02 -18.65
N ASN A 223 13.59 -1.82 -18.53
CA ASN A 223 12.20 -1.45 -18.33
C ASN A 223 11.79 -1.19 -16.87
N ASP A 224 12.55 -1.65 -15.86
CA ASP A 224 12.17 -1.56 -14.43
C ASP A 224 12.80 -0.33 -13.72
N ARG A 225 13.33 0.62 -14.49
CA ARG A 225 13.99 1.84 -13.99
C ARG A 225 13.05 3.04 -13.78
N PHE A 226 11.80 2.90 -14.21
CA PHE A 226 10.83 4.00 -14.30
C PHE A 226 9.50 3.61 -13.63
N GLN A 227 9.56 3.10 -12.39
CA GLN A 227 8.36 2.59 -11.72
C GLN A 227 7.34 3.70 -11.40
N GLN A 228 7.78 4.90 -11.00
CA GLN A 228 6.86 6.02 -10.79
C GLN A 228 6.23 6.47 -12.10
N LEU A 229 7.00 6.52 -13.20
CA LEU A 229 6.44 6.84 -14.51
C LEU A 229 5.44 5.77 -14.98
N SER A 230 5.71 4.49 -14.71
CA SER A 230 4.78 3.38 -14.99
C SER A 230 3.48 3.54 -14.20
N LEU A 231 3.59 3.90 -12.91
CA LEU A 231 2.46 4.19 -12.05
C LEU A 231 1.69 5.43 -12.52
N GLN A 232 2.39 6.51 -12.89
CA GLN A 232 1.77 7.71 -13.46
C GLN A 232 1.02 7.40 -14.77
N THR A 233 1.60 6.56 -15.64
CA THR A 233 0.94 6.11 -16.88
C THR A 233 -0.32 5.29 -16.57
N ALA A 234 -0.28 4.47 -15.52
CA ALA A 234 -1.44 3.73 -15.08
C ALA A 234 -2.55 4.62 -14.49
N MET A 235 -2.28 5.88 -14.14
CA MET A 235 -3.31 6.80 -13.63
C MET A 235 -4.38 7.12 -14.69
N ASP A 236 -4.02 7.05 -15.97
CA ASP A 236 -4.99 7.20 -17.06
C ASP A 236 -6.05 6.08 -17.03
N PHE A 237 -5.63 4.85 -16.71
CA PHE A 237 -6.54 3.71 -16.49
C PHE A 237 -7.22 3.81 -15.13
N LEU A 238 -6.45 4.09 -14.06
CA LEU A 238 -6.91 4.27 -12.68
C LEU A 238 -7.48 5.67 -12.44
N CYS A 239 -8.24 6.20 -13.41
CA CYS A 239 -8.87 7.51 -13.30
C CYS A 239 -10.14 7.44 -12.43
N PRO A 240 -10.56 8.55 -11.79
CA PRO A 240 -11.75 8.57 -10.94
C PRO A 240 -13.04 8.08 -11.62
N GLN A 241 -13.16 8.29 -12.94
CA GLN A 241 -14.32 7.85 -13.72
C GLN A 241 -14.54 6.34 -13.60
N LEU A 242 -13.46 5.54 -13.50
CA LEU A 242 -13.57 4.09 -13.42
C LEU A 242 -14.29 3.64 -12.13
N TRP A 243 -14.03 4.32 -11.00
CA TRP A 243 -14.75 4.06 -9.75
C TRP A 243 -16.15 4.67 -9.76
N GLU A 244 -16.34 5.83 -10.36
CA GLU A 244 -17.67 6.41 -10.53
C GLU A 244 -18.59 5.46 -11.31
N ASP A 245 -18.13 4.92 -12.44
CA ASP A 245 -18.87 3.96 -13.27
C ASP A 245 -19.19 2.67 -12.49
N ALA A 246 -18.26 2.20 -11.67
CA ALA A 246 -18.47 1.03 -10.80
C ALA A 246 -19.51 1.30 -9.70
N LEU A 247 -19.54 2.51 -9.14
CA LEU A 247 -20.43 2.89 -8.04
C LEU A 247 -21.82 3.34 -8.53
N GLN A 248 -21.93 3.90 -9.75
CA GLN A 248 -23.15 4.47 -10.30
C GLN A 248 -24.39 3.56 -10.26
N PRO A 249 -24.28 2.23 -10.52
CA PRO A 249 -25.42 1.32 -10.46
C PRO A 249 -25.97 1.10 -9.05
N THR A 250 -25.18 1.36 -8.01
CA THR A 250 -25.54 1.05 -6.62
C THR A 250 -26.70 1.91 -6.10
N VAL A 251 -27.45 1.37 -5.13
CA VAL A 251 -28.50 2.14 -4.44
C VAL A 251 -27.89 3.32 -3.69
N LEU A 252 -26.74 3.09 -3.03
CA LEU A 252 -26.04 4.09 -2.24
C LEU A 252 -25.66 5.32 -3.07
N TRP A 253 -25.13 5.15 -4.28
CA TRP A 253 -24.77 6.26 -5.17
C TRP A 253 -25.94 7.20 -5.46
N LYS A 254 -27.14 6.63 -5.66
CA LYS A 254 -28.37 7.39 -5.92
C LYS A 254 -28.82 8.20 -4.71
N THR A 255 -28.45 7.78 -3.51
CA THR A 255 -28.81 8.43 -2.24
C THR A 255 -27.77 9.42 -1.73
N ILE A 256 -26.49 9.25 -2.10
CA ILE A 256 -25.42 10.19 -1.73
C ILE A 256 -25.68 11.55 -2.37
N ASP A 257 -25.48 12.61 -1.57
CA ASP A 257 -25.58 14.00 -2.02
C ASP A 257 -24.63 14.23 -3.21
N PRO A 258 -25.11 14.71 -4.37
CA PRO A 258 -24.28 15.01 -5.52
C PRO A 258 -23.05 15.88 -5.21
N VAL A 259 -23.15 16.76 -4.21
CA VAL A 259 -22.08 17.66 -3.78
C VAL A 259 -20.86 16.91 -3.24
N ILE A 260 -21.02 15.72 -2.66
CA ILE A 260 -19.90 14.97 -2.05
C ILE A 260 -19.43 13.77 -2.88
N ARG A 261 -20.04 13.52 -4.06
CA ARG A 261 -19.75 12.34 -4.89
C ARG A 261 -18.30 12.27 -5.33
N GLU A 262 -17.72 13.38 -5.76
CA GLU A 262 -16.32 13.45 -6.19
C GLU A 262 -15.37 13.03 -5.05
N THR A 263 -15.58 13.60 -3.85
CA THR A 263 -14.81 13.23 -2.66
C THR A 263 -15.04 11.78 -2.25
N TYR A 264 -16.28 11.30 -2.37
CA TYR A 264 -16.62 9.91 -2.08
C TYR A 264 -15.92 8.93 -3.02
N VAL A 265 -15.85 9.24 -4.33
CA VAL A 265 -15.06 8.49 -5.32
C VAL A 265 -13.59 8.48 -4.92
N SER A 266 -13.02 9.64 -4.58
CA SER A 266 -11.63 9.75 -4.12
C SER A 266 -11.36 8.91 -2.86
N CYS A 267 -12.31 8.85 -1.91
CA CYS A 267 -12.21 7.97 -0.74
C CYS A 267 -12.21 6.50 -1.16
N ALA A 268 -13.12 6.10 -2.06
CA ALA A 268 -13.25 4.73 -2.56
C ALA A 268 -11.98 4.26 -3.30
N MET A 269 -11.35 5.15 -4.06
CA MET A 269 -10.09 4.93 -4.76
C MET A 269 -8.92 4.57 -3.83
N ASN A 270 -8.97 5.02 -2.57
CA ASN A 270 -7.86 4.89 -1.62
C ASN A 270 -8.09 3.83 -0.53
N LEU A 271 -9.05 2.91 -0.72
CA LEU A 271 -9.35 1.83 0.25
C LEU A 271 -8.41 0.62 0.18
N GLY A 272 -7.21 0.75 -0.39
CA GLY A 272 -6.25 -0.34 -0.51
C GLY A 272 -6.81 -1.51 -1.34
N PHE A 273 -6.84 -2.73 -0.79
CA PHE A 273 -7.39 -3.91 -1.50
C PHE A 273 -8.84 -3.69 -1.95
N SER A 274 -9.66 -3.11 -1.07
CA SER A 274 -11.07 -2.88 -1.34
C SER A 274 -11.27 -1.93 -2.52
N SER A 275 -10.33 -1.01 -2.78
CA SER A 275 -10.41 -0.09 -3.92
C SER A 275 -10.43 -0.85 -5.26
N LEU A 276 -9.52 -1.81 -5.44
CA LEU A 276 -9.48 -2.61 -6.67
C LEU A 276 -10.61 -3.64 -6.72
N GLU A 277 -11.07 -4.14 -5.57
CA GLU A 277 -12.23 -5.02 -5.50
C GLU A 277 -13.53 -4.36 -6.00
N LEU A 278 -13.66 -3.04 -5.88
CA LEU A 278 -14.81 -2.29 -6.43
C LEU A 278 -14.89 -2.36 -7.97
N LEU A 279 -13.75 -2.52 -8.64
CA LEU A 279 -13.66 -2.46 -10.09
C LEU A 279 -13.99 -3.79 -10.78
N VAL A 280 -14.16 -4.87 -10.03
CA VAL A 280 -14.54 -6.17 -10.57
C VAL A 280 -16.03 -6.46 -10.38
N PRO A 281 -16.64 -7.33 -11.21
CA PRO A 281 -18.06 -7.67 -11.08
C PRO A 281 -18.46 -8.12 -9.66
N GLY A 282 -19.55 -7.55 -9.15
CA GLY A 282 -20.05 -7.83 -7.81
C GLY A 282 -19.25 -7.14 -6.68
N GLY A 283 -18.26 -6.32 -7.01
CA GLY A 283 -17.40 -5.61 -6.06
C GLY A 283 -18.16 -4.68 -5.13
N PRO A 284 -18.90 -3.69 -5.67
CA PRO A 284 -19.68 -2.75 -4.86
C PRO A 284 -20.70 -3.43 -3.93
N GLU A 285 -21.32 -4.53 -4.37
CA GLU A 285 -22.25 -5.31 -3.55
C GLU A 285 -21.55 -6.00 -2.38
N ARG A 286 -20.33 -6.54 -2.58
CA ARG A 286 -19.55 -7.15 -1.50
C ARG A 286 -19.08 -6.12 -0.47
N LEU A 287 -18.85 -4.89 -0.91
CA LEU A 287 -18.30 -3.80 -0.08
C LEU A 287 -19.35 -2.81 0.43
N THR A 288 -20.64 -3.12 0.26
CA THR A 288 -21.75 -2.19 0.56
C THR A 288 -21.68 -1.63 1.98
N ALA A 289 -21.43 -2.47 3.00
CA ALA A 289 -21.36 -2.00 4.39
C ALA A 289 -20.20 -1.00 4.63
N GLN A 290 -19.05 -1.20 3.99
CA GLN A 290 -17.91 -0.29 4.09
C GLN A 290 -18.19 1.03 3.36
N LEU A 291 -18.80 0.93 2.18
CA LEU A 291 -19.21 2.08 1.36
C LEU A 291 -20.25 2.96 2.09
N GLU A 292 -21.25 2.35 2.73
CA GLU A 292 -22.24 3.05 3.55
C GLU A 292 -21.58 3.78 4.74
N LEU A 293 -20.62 3.13 5.40
CA LEU A 293 -19.87 3.73 6.50
C LEU A 293 -19.08 4.95 6.03
N ILE A 294 -18.39 4.87 4.89
CA ILE A 294 -17.64 6.00 4.32
C ILE A 294 -18.59 7.13 3.96
N ALA A 295 -19.71 6.85 3.29
CA ALA A 295 -20.69 7.85 2.91
C ALA A 295 -21.26 8.60 4.11
N ALA A 296 -21.61 7.87 5.18
CA ALA A 296 -22.10 8.44 6.43
C ALA A 296 -21.02 9.30 7.13
N SER A 297 -19.79 8.80 7.18
CA SER A 297 -18.67 9.50 7.82
C SER A 297 -18.33 10.78 7.07
N LEU A 298 -18.25 10.71 5.74
CA LEU A 298 -17.96 11.86 4.87
C LEU A 298 -19.05 12.94 4.98
N SER A 299 -20.33 12.53 4.98
CA SER A 299 -21.46 13.47 5.15
C SER A 299 -21.37 14.22 6.48
N ASN A 300 -20.96 13.53 7.54
CA ASN A 300 -20.75 14.11 8.86
C ASN A 300 -19.51 15.03 8.88
N ALA A 301 -18.37 14.56 8.38
CA ALA A 301 -17.11 15.32 8.37
C ALA A 301 -17.20 16.62 7.56
N LEU A 302 -17.93 16.60 6.43
CA LEU A 302 -18.14 17.79 5.61
C LEU A 302 -19.29 18.69 6.10
N ASN A 303 -19.98 18.32 7.19
CA ASN A 303 -21.12 19.08 7.72
C ASN A 303 -22.13 19.48 6.64
N VAL A 304 -22.55 18.52 5.81
CA VAL A 304 -23.47 18.78 4.69
C VAL A 304 -24.83 19.23 5.26
N GLY A 305 -25.01 20.55 5.33
CA GLY A 305 -26.20 21.20 5.89
C GLY A 305 -27.15 21.74 4.82
N PRO A 306 -28.37 22.16 5.21
CA PRO A 306 -29.35 22.74 4.28
C PRO A 306 -28.90 24.12 3.81
N GLY A 307 -28.10 24.16 2.73
CA GLY A 307 -27.63 25.39 2.09
C GLY A 307 -26.93 25.11 0.77
N LEU A 308 -26.90 26.08 -0.14
CA LEU A 308 -26.13 26.03 -1.39
C LEU A 308 -24.63 26.16 -1.09
N GLN A 309 -24.02 25.10 -0.56
CA GLN A 309 -22.57 24.98 -0.47
C GLN A 309 -22.07 24.18 -1.67
N THR A 310 -21.00 24.64 -2.30
CA THR A 310 -20.32 23.88 -3.35
C THR A 310 -19.34 22.90 -2.73
N ALA A 311 -19.12 21.76 -3.40
CA ALA A 311 -18.17 20.72 -2.98
C ALA A 311 -16.80 21.31 -2.62
N GLY A 312 -16.28 22.18 -3.50
CA GLY A 312 -14.99 22.85 -3.30
C GLY A 312 -14.90 23.68 -2.03
N ARG A 313 -15.99 24.31 -1.57
CA ARG A 313 -15.98 25.07 -0.31
C ARG A 313 -15.89 24.15 0.91
N LEU A 314 -16.64 23.04 0.90
CA LEU A 314 -16.62 22.04 1.96
C LEU A 314 -15.23 21.40 2.09
N ILE A 315 -14.65 21.00 0.96
CA ILE A 315 -13.31 20.42 0.89
C ILE A 315 -12.25 21.44 1.34
N GLN A 316 -12.35 22.70 0.91
CA GLN A 316 -11.40 23.74 1.32
C GLN A 316 -11.46 24.00 2.83
N ALA A 317 -12.66 24.05 3.42
CA ALA A 317 -12.85 24.20 4.86
C ALA A 317 -12.24 23.00 5.61
N ARG A 318 -12.51 21.78 5.15
CA ARG A 318 -11.93 20.56 5.74
C ARG A 318 -10.41 20.54 5.64
N ASN A 319 -9.85 20.95 4.51
CA ASN A 319 -8.40 21.04 4.33
C ASN A 319 -7.75 22.07 5.27
N ALA A 320 -8.43 23.19 5.54
CA ALA A 320 -7.93 24.19 6.48
C ALA A 320 -7.90 23.62 7.91
N GLU A 321 -8.98 22.97 8.34
CA GLU A 321 -9.06 22.30 9.63
C GLU A 321 -7.96 21.23 9.80
N LEU A 322 -7.77 20.37 8.80
CA LEU A 322 -6.76 19.31 8.86
C LEU A 322 -5.33 19.85 8.90
N ARG A 323 -5.05 20.98 8.24
CA ARG A 323 -3.72 21.62 8.30
C ARG A 323 -3.41 22.17 9.69
N GLU A 324 -4.42 22.67 10.40
CA GLU A 324 -4.25 23.12 11.79
C GLU A 324 -3.97 21.92 12.72
N LEU A 325 -4.48 20.73 12.41
CA LEU A 325 -4.40 19.55 13.28
C LEU A 325 -3.13 18.69 13.07
N ILE A 326 -2.66 18.54 11.83
CA ILE A 326 -1.58 17.60 11.49
C ILE A 326 -0.18 18.21 11.72
N GLU A 327 -0.07 19.54 11.74
CA GLU A 327 1.21 20.28 11.86
C GLU A 327 2.27 19.87 10.82
N ASP A 328 1.86 19.31 9.67
CA ASP A 328 2.74 18.93 8.57
C ASP A 328 2.75 20.02 7.49
N PRO A 329 3.87 20.74 7.30
CA PRO A 329 3.94 21.86 6.37
C PRO A 329 3.86 21.44 4.89
N TRP A 330 3.98 20.15 4.60
CA TRP A 330 3.88 19.59 3.24
C TRP A 330 2.57 18.85 3.01
N TRP A 331 1.61 18.99 3.93
CA TRP A 331 0.26 18.48 3.76
C TRP A 331 -0.55 19.35 2.79
N LEU A 332 -0.56 18.93 1.52
CA LEU A 332 -1.17 19.70 0.43
C LEU A 332 -2.70 19.61 0.44
N THR A 333 -3.26 18.42 0.65
CA THR A 333 -4.69 18.13 0.56
C THR A 333 -5.12 17.22 1.71
N GLY A 334 -6.34 17.41 2.22
CA GLY A 334 -6.95 16.58 3.27
C GLY A 334 -7.20 15.13 2.84
N PHE A 335 -7.19 14.90 1.53
CA PHE A 335 -7.17 13.59 0.90
C PHE A 335 -5.87 13.55 0.12
N PRO A 336 -4.79 12.94 0.66
CA PRO A 336 -3.59 12.72 -0.11
C PRO A 336 -3.95 12.05 -1.44
N ASP A 337 -3.34 12.52 -2.50
CA ASP A 337 -3.61 12.04 -3.85
C ASP A 337 -2.30 11.49 -4.39
N LEU A 338 -2.33 10.20 -4.74
CA LEU A 338 -1.15 9.51 -5.25
C LEU A 338 -0.65 10.18 -6.54
N ASP A 339 -1.52 10.70 -7.41
CA ASP A 339 -1.11 11.40 -8.63
C ASP A 339 -0.39 12.72 -8.31
N VAL A 340 -0.88 13.45 -7.31
CA VAL A 340 -0.24 14.68 -6.84
C VAL A 340 1.13 14.39 -6.22
N ASP A 341 1.20 13.39 -5.33
CA ASP A 341 2.44 12.98 -4.68
C ASP A 341 3.47 12.47 -5.71
N LEU A 342 3.02 11.69 -6.71
CA LEU A 342 3.86 11.21 -7.83
C LEU A 342 4.35 12.36 -8.71
N SER A 343 3.45 13.25 -9.11
CA SER A 343 3.78 14.41 -9.92
C SER A 343 4.80 15.30 -9.21
N LEU A 344 4.71 15.42 -7.88
CA LEU A 344 5.70 16.13 -7.10
C LEU A 344 7.06 15.41 -7.12
N THR A 345 7.12 14.10 -6.90
CA THR A 345 8.40 13.35 -6.87
C THR A 345 9.05 13.19 -8.24
N LEU A 346 8.26 13.13 -9.31
CA LEU A 346 8.73 13.01 -10.70
C LEU A 346 9.05 14.35 -11.35
N TRP A 347 8.26 15.39 -11.09
CA TRP A 347 8.29 16.65 -11.87
C TRP A 347 8.29 17.91 -11.01
N GLY A 348 8.34 17.77 -9.68
CA GLY A 348 8.23 18.88 -8.75
C GLY A 348 9.26 19.97 -8.99
N ASN A 349 8.82 21.23 -8.83
CA ASN A 349 9.75 22.36 -8.83
C ASN A 349 10.41 22.49 -7.45
N TRP A 350 11.61 21.93 -7.34
CA TRP A 350 12.36 21.92 -6.08
C TRP A 350 13.28 23.14 -5.86
N SER A 351 13.19 24.18 -6.71
CA SER A 351 14.11 25.33 -6.68
C SER A 351 13.88 26.31 -5.51
N GLY A 352 12.65 26.37 -4.99
CA GLY A 352 12.27 27.23 -3.86
C GLY A 352 12.83 26.75 -2.52
N GLU A 353 12.83 27.63 -1.51
CA GLU A 353 13.32 27.29 -0.16
C GLU A 353 12.60 26.08 0.44
N ASN A 354 11.27 26.08 0.44
CA ASN A 354 10.46 24.95 0.92
C ASN A 354 10.75 23.65 0.16
N GLY A 355 10.94 23.74 -1.16
CA GLY A 355 11.31 22.59 -2.01
C GLY A 355 12.68 22.03 -1.64
N ARG A 356 13.67 22.90 -1.40
CA ARG A 356 15.01 22.47 -0.95
C ARG A 356 15.00 21.83 0.44
N VAL A 357 14.19 22.35 1.37
CA VAL A 357 14.02 21.75 2.71
C VAL A 357 13.37 20.37 2.59
N LEU A 358 12.28 20.23 1.83
CA LEU A 358 11.62 18.94 1.62
C LEU A 358 12.54 17.92 0.95
N MET A 359 13.22 18.31 -0.13
CA MET A 359 14.20 17.47 -0.82
C MET A 359 15.32 17.02 0.12
N LYS A 360 15.77 17.89 1.02
CA LYS A 360 16.75 17.52 2.05
C LYS A 360 16.15 16.50 3.01
N ALA A 361 14.93 16.73 3.51
CA ALA A 361 14.24 15.84 4.45
C ALA A 361 14.00 14.44 3.88
N ILE A 362 13.63 14.34 2.60
CA ILE A 362 13.45 13.06 1.90
C ILE A 362 14.77 12.28 1.85
N ARG A 363 15.88 12.95 1.54
CA ARG A 363 17.19 12.30 1.38
C ARG A 363 17.87 11.95 2.70
N THR A 364 17.63 12.72 3.75
CA THR A 364 18.29 12.53 5.04
C THR A 364 17.78 11.28 5.75
N PRO A 365 18.64 10.62 6.55
CA PRO A 365 18.20 9.60 7.49
C PRO A 365 17.06 10.11 8.36
N ALA A 366 16.22 9.17 8.80
CA ALA A 366 15.33 9.47 9.91
C ALA A 366 16.20 9.99 11.06
N VAL A 367 15.73 11.04 11.72
CA VAL A 367 16.40 11.58 12.90
C VAL A 367 15.55 11.17 14.07
N THR A 368 16.12 10.43 15.02
CA THR A 368 15.47 10.22 16.31
C THR A 368 15.34 11.58 16.97
N VAL A 369 14.10 12.06 17.09
CA VAL A 369 13.82 13.18 17.97
C VAL A 369 14.04 12.64 19.38
N ASN A 370 15.23 12.88 19.94
CA ASN A 370 15.46 12.64 21.35
C ASN A 370 14.55 13.63 22.09
N THR A 371 13.37 13.17 22.48
CA THR A 371 12.49 13.88 23.42
C THR A 371 13.21 13.87 24.77
N ALA A 372 13.87 14.98 25.06
CA ALA A 372 14.52 15.25 26.34
C ALA A 372 13.50 15.57 27.43
#